data_AF-A0AAV7M8P6-F1
#
_entry.id   AF-A0AAV7M8P6-F1
#
_cell.length_a   1.000
_cell.length_b   1.000
_cell.length_c   1.000
_cell.angle_alpha   90.00
_cell.angle_beta   90.00
_cell.angle_gamma   90.00
#
_symmetry.space_group_name_H-M   'P 1'
#
loop_
_entity.id
_entity.type
_entity.pdbx_description
1 polymer ?
#
loop_
_entity_poly.entity_id
_entity_poly.type
_entity_poly.pdbx_seq_one_letter_code
_entity_poly.pdbx_strand_id
1 'polypeptide(L)' 'TLQETCQTENAVLMLQQAIKEKELPKKVAQTCLEERTKRPNVELCRDVPQLKLVHEVHTIDDSIQTLRVRLN' A
#
# COMPACT_ATOMS: atom_id res chain seq x y z
N THR A 1 26.33 21.96 -0.25
CA THR A 1 26.64 22.38 -1.66
C THR A 1 25.37 22.32 -2.48
N LEU A 2 25.28 23.03 -3.62
CA LEU A 2 24.09 23.03 -4.49
C LEU A 2 23.69 21.60 -4.94
N GLN A 3 24.69 20.72 -5.09
CA GLN A 3 24.51 19.32 -5.46
C GLN A 3 23.77 18.52 -4.37
N GLU A 4 24.13 18.68 -3.09
CA GLU A 4 23.48 17.99 -1.98
C GLU A 4 22.02 18.41 -1.82
N THR A 5 21.71 19.69 -2.04
CA THR A 5 20.33 20.20 -2.02
C THR A 5 19.49 19.57 -3.13
N CYS A 6 20.00 19.55 -4.37
CA CYS A 6 19.30 18.92 -5.51
C CYS A 6 19.12 17.40 -5.32
N GLN A 7 20.11 16.70 -4.75
CA GLN A 7 19.99 15.28 -4.43
C GLN A 7 18.88 15.02 -3.40
N THR A 8 18.79 15.86 -2.38
CA THR A 8 17.77 15.75 -1.33
C THR A 8 16.37 16.04 -1.88
N GLU A 9 16.22 17.07 -2.72
CA GLU A 9 14.95 17.39 -3.39
C GLU A 9 14.47 16.25 -4.29
N ASN A 10 15.37 15.66 -5.07
CA ASN A 10 15.04 14.49 -5.90
C ASN A 10 14.63 13.28 -5.05
N ALA A 11 15.30 13.04 -3.91
CA ALA A 11 14.95 11.96 -3.02
C ALA A 11 13.53 12.13 -2.43
N VAL A 12 13.17 13.36 -2.03
CA VAL A 12 11.82 13.71 -1.56
C VAL A 12 10.76 13.43 -2.63
N LEU A 13 10.99 13.89 -3.87
CA LEU A 13 10.08 13.65 -4.99
C LEU A 13 9.89 12.14 -5.27
N MET A 14 10.99 11.39 -5.26
CA MET A 14 10.96 9.94 -5.46
C MET A 14 10.17 9.21 -4.36
N LEU A 15 10.34 9.62 -3.10
CA LEU A 15 9.60 9.04 -1.97
C LEU A 15 8.09 9.34 -2.06
N GLN A 16 7.72 10.58 -2.41
CA GLN A 16 6.32 10.96 -2.62
C GLN A 16 5.68 10.18 -3.76
N GLN A 17 6.39 10.02 -4.87
CA GLN A 17 5.92 9.24 -6.02
C GLN A 17 5.76 7.76 -5.65
N ALA A 18 6.72 7.17 -4.94
CA ALA A 18 6.64 5.79 -4.49
C ALA A 18 5.45 5.52 -3.54
N ILE A 19 5.09 6.50 -2.68
CA ILE A 19 3.88 6.42 -1.86
C ILE A 19 2.64 6.40 -2.76
N LYS A 20 2.54 7.35 -3.69
CA LYS A 20 1.38 7.47 -4.59
C LYS A 20 1.16 6.22 -5.44
N GLU A 21 2.23 5.62 -5.93
CA GLU A 21 2.19 4.38 -6.74
C GLU A 21 1.64 3.19 -5.95
N LYS A 22 1.79 3.18 -4.62
CA LYS A 22 1.29 2.11 -3.74
C LYS A 22 -0.16 2.29 -3.30
N GLU A 23 -0.69 3.51 -3.34
CA GLU A 23 -2.08 3.78 -2.96
C GLU A 23 -3.08 3.09 -3.91
N LEU A 24 -2.77 3.02 -5.21
CA LEU A 24 -3.64 2.35 -6.19
C LEU A 24 -3.78 0.84 -5.95
N PRO A 25 -2.70 0.04 -5.89
CA PRO A 25 -2.82 -1.40 -5.60
C PRO A 25 -3.42 -1.66 -4.21
N LYS A 26 -3.14 -0.82 -3.20
CA LYS A 26 -3.81 -0.90 -1.89
C LYS A 26 -5.33 -0.80 -2.03
N LYS A 27 -5.80 0.20 -2.77
CA LYS A 27 -7.24 0.41 -3.00
C LYS A 27 -7.87 -0.78 -3.72
N VAL A 28 -7.20 -1.34 -4.71
CA VAL A 28 -7.67 -2.56 -5.41
C VAL A 28 -7.81 -3.73 -4.44
N ALA A 29 -6.77 -4.01 -3.66
CA ALA A 29 -6.78 -5.10 -2.68
C ALA A 29 -7.89 -4.90 -1.62
N GLN A 30 -8.11 -3.67 -1.15
CA GLN A 30 -9.18 -3.32 -0.22
C GLN A 30 -10.58 -3.53 -0.83
N THR A 31 -10.82 -3.04 -2.05
CA THR A 31 -12.10 -3.26 -2.74
C THR A 31 -12.35 -4.75 -2.98
N CYS A 32 -11.34 -5.52 -3.39
CA CYS A 32 -11.49 -6.97 -3.53
C CYS A 32 -11.86 -7.65 -2.20
N LEU A 33 -11.26 -7.22 -1.09
CA LEU A 33 -11.59 -7.71 0.25
C LEU A 33 -13.04 -7.41 0.64
N GLU A 34 -13.49 -6.17 0.41
CA GLU A 34 -14.84 -5.73 0.68
C GLU A 34 -15.88 -6.51 -0.14
N GLU A 35 -15.62 -6.74 -1.42
CA GLU A 35 -16.50 -7.53 -2.27
C GLU A 35 -16.59 -8.99 -1.83
N ARG A 36 -15.52 -9.54 -1.21
CA ARG A 36 -15.56 -10.89 -0.65
C ARG A 36 -16.31 -10.96 0.67
N THR A 37 -16.24 -9.94 1.53
CA THR A 37 -16.98 -9.91 2.80
C THR A 37 -18.49 -9.73 2.60
N LYS A 38 -18.91 -9.14 1.47
CA LYS A 38 -20.33 -9.00 1.08
C LYS A 38 -20.98 -10.29 0.55
N ARG A 39 -20.21 -11.33 0.25
CA ARG A 39 -20.77 -12.56 -0.36
C ARG A 39 -21.69 -13.29 0.63
N PRO A 40 -22.84 -13.81 0.17
CA PRO A 40 -23.63 -14.72 0.98
C PRO A 40 -22.77 -15.95 1.33
N ASN A 41 -22.93 -16.48 2.54
CA ASN A 41 -22.11 -17.55 3.11
C ASN A 41 -20.63 -17.13 3.34
N VAL A 42 -20.42 -15.97 3.97
CA VAL A 42 -19.08 -15.39 4.28
C VAL A 42 -18.13 -16.37 4.99
N GLU A 43 -18.63 -17.33 5.77
CA GLU A 43 -17.83 -18.38 6.41
C GLU A 43 -17.08 -19.25 5.39
N LEU A 44 -17.64 -19.46 4.19
CA LEU A 44 -16.97 -20.14 3.06
C LEU A 44 -15.90 -19.25 2.40
N CYS A 45 -15.92 -17.94 2.66
CA CYS A 45 -14.97 -16.99 2.07
C CYS A 45 -13.71 -16.80 2.92
N ARG A 46 -13.55 -17.48 4.07
CA ARG A 46 -12.27 -17.57 4.83
C ARG A 46 -11.30 -18.56 4.17
N ASP A 47 -11.10 -18.39 2.88
CA ASP A 47 -10.26 -19.23 2.05
C ASP A 47 -8.86 -18.61 1.87
N VAL A 48 -7.99 -19.31 1.15
CA VAL A 48 -6.63 -18.86 0.85
C VAL A 48 -6.61 -17.48 0.15
N PRO A 49 -7.45 -17.20 -0.87
CA PRO A 49 -7.56 -15.86 -1.45
C PRO A 49 -7.86 -14.74 -0.45
N GLN A 50 -8.79 -14.94 0.49
CA GLN A 50 -9.11 -13.94 1.51
C GLN A 50 -7.91 -13.62 2.40
N LEU A 51 -7.22 -14.66 2.87
CA LEU A 51 -6.03 -14.49 3.71
C LEU A 51 -4.90 -13.77 2.96
N LYS A 52 -4.71 -14.09 1.67
CA LYS A 52 -3.73 -13.41 0.82
C LYS A 52 -4.05 -11.93 0.63
N LEU A 53 -5.32 -11.59 0.37
CA LEU A 53 -5.74 -10.20 0.23
C LEU A 53 -5.53 -9.40 1.52
N VAL A 54 -5.83 -10.00 2.69
CA VAL A 54 -5.57 -9.36 4.00
C VAL A 54 -4.08 -9.10 4.18
N HIS A 55 -3.24 -10.10 3.90
CA HIS A 55 -1.80 -9.95 3.98
C HIS A 55 -1.26 -8.90 3.01
N GLU A 56 -1.77 -8.87 1.78
CA GLU A 56 -1.40 -7.88 0.77
C GLU A 56 -1.72 -6.45 1.22
N VAL A 57 -2.94 -6.21 1.74
CA VAL A 57 -3.32 -4.89 2.27
C VAL A 57 -2.39 -4.46 3.40
N HIS A 58 -2.09 -5.34 4.36
CA HIS A 58 -1.16 -5.02 5.45
C HIS A 58 0.26 -4.74 4.95
N THR A 59 0.78 -5.58 4.04
CA THR A 59 2.13 -5.42 3.48
C THR A 59 2.26 -4.10 2.73
N ILE A 60 1.25 -3.71 1.95
CA ILE A 60 1.25 -2.43 1.24
C ILE A 60 1.14 -1.26 2.23
N ASP A 61 0.32 -1.37 3.28
CA ASP A 61 0.20 -0.34 4.31
C ASP A 61 1.53 -0.13 5.05
N ASP A 62 2.16 -1.20 5.53
CA ASP A 62 3.47 -1.17 6.18
C ASP A 62 4.54 -0.53 5.28
N SER A 63 4.52 -0.86 3.99
CA SER A 63 5.40 -0.25 3.00
C SER A 63 5.15 1.24 2.85
N ILE A 64 3.89 1.70 2.81
CA ILE A 64 3.54 3.12 2.75
C ILE A 64 3.96 3.84 4.04
N GLN A 65 3.71 3.26 5.22
CA GLN A 65 4.13 3.84 6.50
C GLN A 65 5.64 4.00 6.57
N THR A 66 6.39 2.98 6.15
CA THR A 66 7.86 3.05 6.08
C THR A 66 8.33 4.19 5.18
N LEU A 67 7.70 4.38 4.02
CA LEU A 67 8.04 5.49 3.12
C LEU A 67 7.67 6.86 3.71
N ARG A 68 6.53 6.96 4.40
CA ARG A 68 6.12 8.21 5.09
C ARG A 68 7.06 8.57 6.23
N VAL A 69 7.53 7.58 7.00
CA VAL A 69 8.55 7.78 8.05
C VAL A 69 9.87 8.27 7.47
N ARG A 70 10.26 7.82 6.27
CA ARG A 70 11.48 8.29 5.59
C ARG A 70 11.34 9.67 4.94
N LEU A 71 10.10 10.11 4.68
CA LEU A 71 9.80 11.40 4.07
C LEU A 71 9.77 12.54 5.10
N ASN A 72 9.42 12.23 6.36
CA ASN A 72 9.47 13.13 7.52
C ASN A 72 10.88 13.23 8.10
#